data_AF-A0A5E4IB58-F1
#
_entry.id   AF-A0A5E4IB58-F1
#
_cell.length_a   1.000
_cell.length_b   1.000
_cell.length_c   1.000
_cell.angle_alpha   90.00
_cell.angle_beta   90.00
_cell.angle_gamma   90.00
#
_symmetry.space_group_name_H-M   'P 1'
#
loop_
_entity.id
_entity.type
_entity.pdbx_description
1 polymer ?
#
loop_
_entity_poly.entity_id
_entity_poly.type
_entity_poly.pdbx_seq_one_letter_code
_entity_poly.pdbx_strand_id
1 'polypeptide(L)'
;MNATDPTGSGLYTRRWYTFTTEKLDQQQTQMKNNYAFYTIRWGGQSFIPTVNTLTRVEVYMRKTGSPLSDIVLSIRSALTGSDLVSISKPASQIPTTSSWVEFDFSNILITPGSTYYLVLKTSGGNFMNFYYWGYGSGTPYTNGMRWSSFIGGIIWTQFPKFDFCFKIYGFT
;
A
#
# COMPACT_ATOMS: atom_id res chain seq x y z
N MET A 1 38.50 -26.46 -23.62
CA MET A 1 38.46 -26.77 -25.07
C MET A 1 38.93 -25.54 -25.80
N ASN A 2 40.05 -25.66 -26.53
CA ASN A 2 40.57 -24.58 -27.38
C ASN A 2 39.69 -24.47 -28.62
N ALA A 3 39.13 -23.28 -28.86
CA ALA A 3 38.51 -22.95 -30.13
C ALA A 3 39.46 -21.99 -30.87
N THR A 4 40.14 -22.51 -31.88
CA THR A 4 40.84 -21.71 -32.89
C THR A 4 39.83 -21.30 -33.97
N ASP A 5 39.35 -20.05 -33.93
CA ASP A 5 38.77 -19.36 -35.10
C ASP A 5 39.84 -18.37 -35.61
N PRO A 6 40.53 -18.65 -36.73
CA PRO A 6 41.61 -17.80 -37.22
C PRO A 6 41.11 -16.53 -37.93
N THR A 7 39.81 -16.44 -38.22
CA THR A 7 39.26 -15.35 -39.06
C THR A 7 38.11 -14.59 -38.44
N GLY A 8 37.66 -14.96 -37.24
CA GLY A 8 36.67 -14.23 -36.44
C GLY A 8 35.38 -14.00 -37.22
N SER A 9 34.39 -14.89 -37.06
CA SER A 9 33.11 -14.86 -37.80
C SER A 9 32.35 -13.52 -37.88
N GLY A 10 32.77 -12.47 -37.18
CA GLY A 10 32.13 -11.14 -37.16
C GLY A 10 30.76 -11.16 -36.48
N LEU A 11 30.32 -12.31 -36.00
CA LEU A 11 29.02 -12.55 -35.43
C LEU A 11 29.07 -12.40 -33.91
N TYR A 12 28.77 -11.19 -33.44
CA TYR A 12 28.49 -10.97 -32.02
C TYR A 12 26.99 -11.02 -31.79
N THR A 13 26.54 -11.94 -30.93
CA THR A 13 25.13 -11.97 -30.51
C THR A 13 24.96 -11.01 -29.33
N ARG A 14 24.35 -9.84 -29.59
CA ARG A 14 24.06 -8.84 -28.55
C ARG A 14 22.71 -9.18 -27.92
N ARG A 15 22.70 -9.79 -26.73
CA ARG A 15 21.48 -9.98 -25.94
C ARG A 15 21.28 -8.77 -25.02
N TRP A 16 20.12 -8.13 -25.13
CA TRP A 16 19.70 -7.05 -24.24
C TRP A 16 18.85 -7.66 -23.13
N TYR A 17 19.26 -7.44 -21.89
CA TYR A 17 18.46 -7.79 -20.72
C TYR A 17 17.99 -6.47 -20.09
N THR A 18 16.68 -6.30 -20.00
CA THR A 18 16.08 -5.20 -19.24
C THR A 18 15.86 -5.72 -17.82
N PHE A 19 16.60 -5.16 -16.85
CA PHE A 19 16.37 -5.43 -15.44
C PHE A 19 15.46 -4.34 -14.89
N THR A 20 14.27 -4.72 -14.44
CA THR A 20 13.35 -3.79 -13.79
C THR A 20 13.64 -3.80 -12.30
N THR A 21 14.14 -2.68 -11.77
CA THR A 21 14.40 -2.52 -10.34
C THR A 21 13.15 -1.96 -9.65
N GLU A 22 12.83 -2.48 -8.48
CA GLU A 22 11.75 -1.95 -7.65
C GLU A 22 12.10 -0.52 -7.25
N LYS A 23 11.12 0.39 -7.35
CA LYS A 23 11.25 1.76 -6.87
C LYS A 23 10.09 2.13 -5.96
N LEU A 24 10.36 3.08 -5.07
CA LEU A 24 9.31 3.83 -4.39
C LEU A 24 8.55 4.67 -5.44
N ASP A 25 7.23 4.52 -5.49
CA ASP A 25 6.36 5.21 -6.44
C ASP A 25 5.65 6.41 -5.80
N GLN A 26 4.73 6.16 -4.85
CA GLN A 26 3.98 7.21 -4.16
C GLN A 26 4.20 7.14 -2.65
N GLN A 27 4.13 8.28 -1.96
CA GLN A 27 4.21 8.30 -0.50
C GLN A 27 3.57 9.54 0.14
N GLN A 28 3.19 9.35 1.40
CA GLN A 28 2.98 10.39 2.39
C GLN A 28 3.61 9.95 3.71
N THR A 29 4.57 10.70 4.25
CA THR A 29 5.35 10.29 5.44
C THR A 29 5.19 11.24 6.63
N GLN A 30 4.50 12.37 6.47
CA GLN A 30 4.31 13.37 7.53
C GLN A 30 3.09 13.02 8.40
N MET A 31 3.36 12.49 9.58
CA MET A 31 2.33 12.14 10.57
C MET A 31 1.99 13.33 11.47
N LYS A 32 0.70 13.52 11.75
CA LYS A 32 0.18 14.51 12.70
C LYS A 32 -0.67 13.89 13.80
N ASN A 33 -1.47 12.87 13.48
CA ASN A 33 -2.31 12.16 14.44
C ASN A 33 -2.63 10.75 13.91
N ASN A 34 -3.45 9.98 14.64
CA ASN A 34 -3.83 8.63 14.28
C ASN A 34 -5.34 8.48 14.13
N TYR A 35 -5.78 7.64 13.18
CA TYR A 35 -7.17 7.23 13.06
C TYR A 35 -7.35 5.79 13.51
N ALA A 36 -8.38 5.54 14.32
CA ALA A 36 -8.64 4.22 14.91
C ALA A 36 -9.52 3.34 14.01
N PHE A 37 -9.13 2.08 13.84
CA PHE A 37 -9.88 1.03 13.13
C PHE A 37 -10.31 -0.07 14.09
N TYR A 38 -11.60 -0.36 14.05
CA TYR A 38 -12.20 -1.53 14.66
C TYR A 38 -13.57 -1.75 14.02
N THR A 39 -14.02 -3.00 13.98
CA THR A 39 -15.32 -3.44 13.48
C THR A 39 -15.66 -2.89 12.09
N ILE A 40 -16.51 -1.88 12.01
CA ILE A 40 -17.04 -1.29 10.78
C ILE A 40 -16.33 0.02 10.41
N ARG A 41 -15.31 0.42 11.16
CA ARG A 41 -14.50 1.63 10.90
C ARG A 41 -13.32 1.30 10.00
N TRP A 42 -13.40 1.72 8.74
CA TRP A 42 -12.38 1.43 7.72
C TRP A 42 -11.71 2.73 7.25
N GLY A 43 -10.45 2.61 6.83
CA GLY A 43 -9.68 3.72 6.26
C GLY A 43 -9.42 3.50 4.79
N GLY A 44 -9.46 4.57 4.02
CA GLY A 44 -9.04 4.58 2.63
C GLY A 44 -8.01 5.67 2.39
N GLN A 45 -7.04 5.42 1.53
CA GLN A 45 -6.16 6.44 0.95
C GLN A 45 -6.20 6.29 -0.55
N SER A 46 -6.65 7.31 -1.27
CA SER A 46 -6.50 7.30 -2.73
C SER A 46 -5.06 7.65 -3.12
N PHE A 47 -4.62 7.11 -4.24
CA PHE A 47 -3.34 7.42 -4.85
C PHE A 47 -3.42 7.28 -6.37
N ILE A 48 -2.50 7.94 -7.07
CA ILE A 48 -2.32 7.80 -8.52
C ILE A 48 -0.90 7.29 -8.76
N PRO A 49 -0.73 6.04 -9.19
CA PRO A 49 0.58 5.45 -9.37
C PRO A 49 1.22 5.83 -10.71
N THR A 50 2.54 5.81 -10.76
CA THR A 50 3.33 6.05 -11.98
C THR A 50 4.00 4.79 -12.54
N VAL A 51 3.93 3.70 -11.78
CA VAL A 51 4.41 2.36 -12.12
C VAL A 51 3.30 1.52 -12.75
N ASN A 52 3.65 0.52 -13.55
CA ASN A 52 2.68 -0.42 -14.16
C ASN A 52 2.46 -1.69 -13.32
N THR A 53 3.30 -1.91 -12.31
CA THR A 53 3.24 -3.06 -11.42
C THR A 53 3.44 -2.60 -9.98
N LEU A 54 2.54 -2.95 -9.06
CA LEU A 54 2.71 -2.73 -7.63
C LEU A 54 3.20 -4.01 -6.97
N THR A 55 4.07 -3.88 -5.98
CA THR A 55 4.75 -4.99 -5.30
C THR A 55 4.42 -5.04 -3.82
N ARG A 56 4.55 -3.91 -3.13
CA ARG A 56 4.33 -3.81 -1.68
C ARG A 56 3.91 -2.41 -1.26
N VAL A 57 3.34 -2.34 -0.06
CA VAL A 57 2.93 -1.10 0.60
C VAL A 57 3.49 -1.07 2.02
N GLU A 58 3.99 0.06 2.46
CA GLU A 58 4.24 0.31 3.88
C GLU A 58 3.19 1.27 4.44
N VAL A 59 2.66 0.96 5.61
CA VAL A 59 1.68 1.79 6.33
C VAL A 59 2.23 2.13 7.71
N TYR A 60 2.16 3.41 8.10
CA TYR A 60 2.59 3.83 9.44
C TYR A 60 1.48 3.55 10.46
N MET A 61 1.65 2.50 11.27
CA MET A 61 0.58 2.01 12.14
C MET A 61 1.06 1.46 13.47
N ARG A 62 0.10 1.24 14.37
CA ARG A 62 0.26 0.51 15.63
C ARG A 62 -1.04 -0.13 16.06
N LYS A 63 -0.99 -0.98 17.07
CA LYS A 63 -2.17 -1.46 17.82
C LYS A 63 -2.27 -0.81 19.19
N THR A 64 -3.45 -0.90 19.77
CA THR A 64 -3.76 -0.64 21.18
C THR A 64 -4.47 -1.87 21.74
N GLY A 65 -4.09 -2.32 22.93
CA GLY A 65 -4.63 -3.53 23.54
C GLY A 65 -4.29 -4.80 22.75
N SER A 66 -5.23 -5.75 22.76
CA SER A 66 -5.15 -7.04 22.09
C SER A 66 -6.30 -7.22 21.10
N PRO A 67 -6.28 -6.56 19.92
CA PRO A 67 -7.26 -6.81 18.87
C PRO A 67 -7.27 -8.30 18.51
N LEU A 68 -8.46 -8.91 18.47
CA LEU A 68 -8.61 -10.34 18.18
C LEU A 68 -8.66 -10.66 16.68
N SER A 69 -8.89 -9.64 15.86
CA SER A 69 -9.01 -9.77 14.42
C SER A 69 -7.80 -9.17 13.74
N ASP A 70 -7.39 -9.79 12.65
CA ASP A 70 -6.28 -9.35 11.83
C ASP A 70 -6.57 -7.97 11.21
N ILE A 71 -5.51 -7.25 10.90
CA ILE A 71 -5.59 -6.11 10.01
C ILE A 71 -5.49 -6.62 8.57
N VAL A 72 -6.30 -6.05 7.68
CA VAL A 72 -6.33 -6.40 6.26
C VAL A 72 -6.09 -5.12 5.46
N LEU A 73 -5.04 -5.14 4.64
CA LEU A 73 -4.78 -4.13 3.61
C LEU A 73 -5.28 -4.65 2.27
N SER A 74 -5.95 -3.81 1.50
CA SER A 74 -6.41 -4.13 0.15
C SER A 74 -6.11 -2.99 -0.80
N ILE A 75 -5.86 -3.31 -2.07
CA ILE A 75 -5.79 -2.33 -3.17
C ILE A 75 -7.05 -2.48 -4.00
N ARG A 76 -7.72 -1.37 -4.33
CA ARG A 76 -8.96 -1.36 -5.11
C ARG A 76 -8.91 -0.31 -6.22
N SER A 77 -9.60 -0.57 -7.33
CA SER A 77 -9.86 0.44 -8.38
C SER A 77 -11.01 1.40 -8.05
N ALA A 78 -11.88 1.02 -7.11
CA ALA A 78 -12.94 1.86 -6.56
C ALA A 78 -13.13 1.54 -5.07
N LEU A 79 -13.48 2.52 -4.24
CA LEU A 79 -13.64 2.34 -2.79
C LEU A 79 -14.59 1.21 -2.41
N THR A 80 -15.73 1.10 -3.11
CA THR A 80 -16.76 0.06 -2.92
C THR A 80 -16.57 -1.14 -3.85
N GLY A 81 -15.51 -1.16 -4.66
CA GLY A 81 -15.19 -2.25 -5.57
C GLY A 81 -14.56 -3.46 -4.87
N SER A 82 -14.35 -4.51 -5.66
CA SER A 82 -13.60 -5.69 -5.24
C SER A 82 -12.13 -5.37 -4.94
N ASP A 83 -11.52 -6.19 -4.08
CA ASP A 83 -10.08 -6.15 -3.82
C ASP A 83 -9.34 -6.65 -5.07
N LEU A 84 -8.44 -5.85 -5.65
CA LEU A 84 -7.50 -6.28 -6.68
C LEU A 84 -6.44 -7.21 -6.09
N VAL A 85 -6.00 -6.87 -4.88
CA VAL A 85 -5.19 -7.72 -4.00
C VAL A 85 -5.56 -7.41 -2.56
N SER A 86 -5.40 -8.40 -1.69
CA SER A 86 -5.67 -8.29 -0.26
C SER A 86 -4.65 -9.10 0.53
N ILE A 87 -4.17 -8.54 1.63
CA ILE A 87 -3.17 -9.16 2.49
C ILE A 87 -3.57 -8.93 3.95
N SER A 88 -3.51 -10.00 4.73
CA SER A 88 -3.89 -10.01 6.14
C SER A 88 -2.65 -10.16 7.01
N LYS A 89 -2.59 -9.38 8.10
CA LYS A 89 -1.56 -9.50 9.13
C LYS A 89 -2.18 -9.70 10.50
N PRO A 90 -1.73 -10.70 11.28
CA PRO A 90 -2.23 -10.91 12.62
C PRO A 90 -1.81 -9.79 13.56
N ALA A 91 -2.60 -9.56 14.61
CA ALA A 91 -2.34 -8.54 15.62
C ALA A 91 -0.97 -8.67 16.29
N SER A 92 -0.38 -9.87 16.31
CA SER A 92 0.96 -10.12 16.84
C SER A 92 2.08 -9.49 15.99
N GLN A 93 1.84 -9.27 14.69
CA GLN A 93 2.79 -8.62 13.79
C GLN A 93 2.65 -7.09 13.77
N ILE A 94 1.68 -6.53 14.49
CA ILE A 94 1.46 -5.09 14.54
C ILE A 94 2.12 -4.53 15.82
N PRO A 95 2.97 -3.50 15.70
CA PRO A 95 3.70 -2.94 16.80
C PRO A 95 2.77 -2.20 17.77
N THR A 96 3.18 -2.07 19.04
CA THR A 96 2.44 -1.30 20.06
C THR A 96 2.77 0.20 20.02
N THR A 97 3.89 0.57 19.40
CA THR A 97 4.29 1.95 19.07
C THR A 97 4.19 2.17 17.56
N SER A 98 3.95 3.40 17.12
CA SER A 98 3.79 3.68 15.69
C SER A 98 5.10 3.43 14.93
N SER A 99 5.05 2.53 13.95
CA SER A 99 6.16 2.28 13.03
C SER A 99 5.63 1.94 11.63
N TRP A 100 6.54 1.91 10.65
CA TRP A 100 6.22 1.43 9.31
C TRP A 100 6.05 -0.09 9.33
N VAL A 101 4.86 -0.55 8.94
CA VAL A 101 4.54 -1.96 8.76
C VAL A 101 4.42 -2.21 7.26
N GLU A 102 5.28 -3.08 6.74
CA GLU A 102 5.23 -3.53 5.36
C GLU A 102 4.09 -4.53 5.14
N PHE A 103 3.45 -4.45 3.99
CA PHE A 103 2.46 -5.40 3.48
C PHE A 103 2.95 -5.82 2.09
N ASP A 104 3.63 -6.95 2.05
CA ASP A 104 4.12 -7.59 0.83
C ASP A 104 3.03 -8.48 0.23
N PHE A 105 2.83 -8.40 -1.08
CA PHE A 105 1.76 -9.10 -1.77
C PHE A 105 2.20 -9.55 -3.17
N SER A 106 1.45 -10.48 -3.77
CA SER A 106 1.72 -10.88 -5.16
C SER A 106 1.59 -9.68 -6.09
N ASN A 107 2.62 -9.44 -6.89
CA ASN A 107 2.68 -8.32 -7.81
C ASN A 107 1.40 -8.21 -8.65
N ILE A 108 0.84 -7.00 -8.72
CA ILE A 108 -0.35 -6.73 -9.53
C ILE A 108 -0.05 -5.72 -10.62
N LEU A 109 -0.57 -5.98 -11.82
CA LEU A 109 -0.56 -5.03 -12.91
C LEU A 109 -1.63 -3.95 -12.69
N ILE A 110 -1.26 -2.71 -12.98
CA ILE A 110 -2.12 -1.53 -12.82
C ILE A 110 -1.93 -0.61 -14.02
N THR A 111 -2.85 0.33 -14.20
CA THR A 111 -2.73 1.38 -15.21
C THR A 111 -2.14 2.64 -14.56
N PRO A 112 -0.90 3.07 -14.93
CA PRO A 112 -0.35 4.34 -14.47
C PRO A 112 -1.30 5.51 -14.77
N GLY A 113 -1.36 6.49 -13.87
CA GLY A 113 -2.22 7.68 -14.02
C GLY A 113 -3.70 7.48 -13.66
N SER A 114 -4.14 6.24 -13.40
CA SER A 114 -5.50 5.98 -12.88
C SER A 114 -5.55 6.09 -11.35
N THR A 115 -6.70 6.46 -10.78
CA THR A 115 -6.87 6.48 -9.31
C THR A 115 -7.11 5.08 -8.76
N TYR A 116 -6.37 4.74 -7.70
CA TYR A 116 -6.55 3.53 -6.90
C TYR A 116 -6.68 3.88 -5.43
N TYR A 117 -7.06 2.89 -4.62
CA TYR A 117 -7.31 3.07 -3.19
C TYR A 117 -6.59 1.98 -2.39
N LEU A 118 -5.80 2.40 -1.41
CA LEU A 118 -5.43 1.55 -0.28
C LEU A 118 -6.62 1.54 0.68
N VAL A 119 -7.13 0.36 1.04
CA VAL A 119 -8.18 0.19 2.04
C VAL A 119 -7.64 -0.64 3.18
N LEU A 120 -7.66 -0.08 4.39
CA LEU A 120 -7.26 -0.77 5.61
C LEU A 120 -8.48 -1.01 6.49
N LYS A 121 -8.70 -2.28 6.86
CA LYS A 121 -9.87 -2.74 7.61
C LYS A 121 -9.50 -3.84 8.61
N THR A 122 -10.37 -4.08 9.57
CA THR A 122 -10.39 -5.26 10.43
C THR A 122 -11.85 -5.65 10.65
N SER A 123 -12.13 -6.92 10.99
CA SER A 123 -13.51 -7.39 11.22
C SER A 123 -13.97 -7.26 12.67
N GLY A 124 -13.06 -6.97 13.61
CA GLY A 124 -13.36 -6.97 15.04
C GLY A 124 -12.66 -5.86 15.81
N GLY A 125 -12.52 -6.05 17.12
CA GLY A 125 -11.98 -5.04 18.04
C GLY A 125 -13.05 -4.14 18.66
N ASN A 126 -12.60 -3.23 19.50
CA ASN A 126 -13.44 -2.26 20.22
C ASN A 126 -12.61 -1.05 20.66
N PHE A 127 -13.19 -0.12 21.41
CA PHE A 127 -12.52 1.10 21.86
C PHE A 127 -11.31 0.88 22.80
N MET A 128 -11.07 -0.34 23.29
CA MET A 128 -9.87 -0.71 24.05
C MET A 128 -8.88 -1.55 23.24
N ASN A 129 -9.35 -2.25 22.21
CA ASN A 129 -8.59 -3.23 21.42
C ASN A 129 -8.75 -2.93 19.92
N PHE A 130 -7.86 -2.13 19.36
CA PHE A 130 -8.00 -1.61 18.00
C PHE A 130 -6.67 -1.26 17.35
N TYR A 131 -6.71 -0.91 16.06
CA TYR A 131 -5.53 -0.49 15.30
C TYR A 131 -5.56 1.02 15.03
N TYR A 132 -4.39 1.60 14.81
CA TYR A 132 -4.20 2.98 14.41
C TYR A 132 -3.41 3.06 13.12
N TRP A 133 -3.75 4.02 12.25
CA TRP A 133 -3.01 4.38 11.05
C TRP A 133 -2.75 5.88 11.18
N GLY A 134 -1.47 6.23 11.16
CA GLY A 134 -1.03 7.61 11.18
C GLY A 134 -1.54 8.35 9.96
N TYR A 135 -1.96 9.59 10.15
CA TYR A 135 -2.32 10.50 9.08
C TYR A 135 -1.71 11.88 9.33
N GLY A 136 -1.44 12.60 8.26
CA GLY A 136 -1.07 14.00 8.26
C GLY A 136 -2.26 14.90 7.93
N SER A 137 -2.11 16.20 8.21
CA SER A 137 -3.05 17.25 7.80
C SER A 137 -2.30 18.40 7.15
N GLY A 138 -2.90 19.04 6.14
CA GLY A 138 -2.23 20.09 5.35
C GLY A 138 -1.02 19.53 4.61
N THR A 139 -1.13 18.27 4.16
CA THR A 139 0.01 17.50 3.67
C THR A 139 0.29 17.78 2.20
N PRO A 140 1.52 17.52 1.73
CA PRO A 140 1.92 17.73 0.34
C PRO A 140 1.44 16.63 -0.63
N TYR A 141 0.70 15.60 -0.20
CA TYR A 141 0.28 14.54 -1.13
C TYR A 141 -0.89 15.02 -1.98
N THR A 142 -0.61 15.51 -3.18
CA THR A 142 -1.61 16.11 -4.08
C THR A 142 -2.40 15.09 -4.90
N ASN A 143 -1.91 13.86 -5.00
CA ASN A 143 -2.44 12.83 -5.91
C ASN A 143 -3.46 11.90 -5.24
N GLY A 144 -4.05 12.36 -4.14
CA GLY A 144 -5.09 11.63 -3.46
C GLY A 144 -5.51 12.31 -2.17
N MET A 145 -6.24 11.56 -1.36
CA MET A 145 -6.74 12.01 -0.07
C MET A 145 -7.14 10.83 0.79
N ARG A 146 -7.28 11.11 2.08
CA ARG A 146 -7.88 10.20 3.05
C ARG A 146 -9.39 10.06 2.83
N TRP A 147 -9.85 8.84 3.03
CA TRP A 147 -11.24 8.43 3.11
C TRP A 147 -11.49 7.68 4.42
N SER A 148 -12.72 7.70 4.91
CA SER A 148 -13.12 6.87 6.03
C SER A 148 -14.53 6.35 5.85
N SER A 149 -14.78 5.13 6.28
CA SER A 149 -16.11 4.54 6.36
C SER A 149 -16.41 4.17 7.80
N PHE A 150 -17.63 4.44 8.25
CA PHE A 150 -18.12 4.04 9.57
C PHE A 150 -19.14 2.89 9.48
N ILE A 151 -19.30 2.31 8.30
CA ILE A 151 -20.31 1.29 8.02
C ILE A 151 -19.74 0.17 7.12
N GLY A 152 -18.51 -0.25 7.39
CA GLY A 152 -17.91 -1.42 6.75
C GLY A 152 -17.66 -1.24 5.25
N GLY A 153 -17.32 -0.02 4.82
CA GLY A 153 -17.00 0.28 3.43
C GLY A 153 -18.21 0.45 2.50
N ILE A 154 -19.44 0.49 3.02
CA ILE A 154 -20.65 0.74 2.21
C ILE A 154 -20.72 2.22 1.79
N ILE A 155 -20.49 3.15 2.72
CA ILE A 155 -20.45 4.59 2.48
C ILE A 155 -19.10 5.14 2.90
N TRP A 156 -18.53 6.04 2.10
CA TRP A 156 -17.24 6.66 2.34
C TRP A 156 -17.36 8.18 2.42
N THR A 157 -16.67 8.76 3.40
CA THR A 157 -16.50 10.20 3.55
C THR A 157 -15.08 10.59 3.17
N GLN A 158 -14.95 11.58 2.29
CA GLN A 158 -13.66 12.16 1.90
C GLN A 158 -13.16 13.20 2.89
N PHE A 159 -11.84 13.25 3.07
CA PHE A 159 -11.14 14.18 3.93
C PHE A 159 -9.99 14.83 3.16
N PRO A 160 -10.25 15.79 2.25
CA PRO A 160 -9.29 16.30 1.27
C PRO A 160 -8.10 17.06 1.85
N LYS A 161 -8.14 17.41 3.15
CA LYS A 161 -7.03 18.08 3.85
C LYS A 161 -6.13 17.11 4.61
N PHE A 162 -6.39 15.81 4.49
CA PHE A 162 -5.74 14.77 5.27
C PHE A 162 -5.31 13.63 4.36
N ASP A 163 -4.20 13.00 4.74
CA ASP A 163 -3.65 11.85 4.04
C ASP A 163 -3.13 10.87 5.06
N PHE A 164 -3.48 9.61 4.89
CA PHE A 164 -2.85 8.55 5.65
C PHE A 164 -1.37 8.44 5.29
N CYS A 165 -0.55 8.02 6.26
CA CYS A 165 0.87 7.81 6.03
C CYS A 165 1.10 6.47 5.35
N PHE A 166 1.59 6.50 4.11
CA PHE A 166 1.84 5.32 3.30
C PHE A 166 3.08 5.48 2.43
N LYS A 167 3.62 4.37 1.97
CA LYS A 167 4.56 4.29 0.85
C LYS A 167 4.15 3.13 -0.04
N ILE A 168 4.22 3.30 -1.35
CA ILE A 168 3.91 2.24 -2.30
C ILE A 168 5.06 2.05 -3.28
N TYR A 169 5.36 0.80 -3.60
CA TYR A 169 6.51 0.40 -4.40
C TYR A 169 6.07 -0.37 -5.63
N GLY A 170 6.92 -0.37 -6.67
CA GLY A 170 6.61 -1.04 -7.91
C GLY A 170 7.67 -0.98 -9.00
N PHE A 171 7.33 -1.52 -10.17
CA PHE A 171 8.17 -1.60 -11.38
C PHE A 171 7.58 -0.77 -12.53
N THR A 172 8.44 -0.26 -13.42
CA THR A 172 8.02 0.48 -14.64
C THR A 172 8.13 -0.39 -15.88
#